data_AF-A0A357CRW3-F1
#
_entry.id   AF-A0A357CRW3-F1
#
_cell.length_a   1.000
_cell.length_b   1.000
_cell.length_c   1.000
_cell.angle_alpha   90.00
_cell.angle_beta   90.00
_cell.angle_gamma   90.00
#
_symmetry.space_group_name_H-M   'P 1'
#
loop_
_entity.id
_entity.type
_entity.pdbx_description
1 polymer ?
#
loop_
_entity_poly.entity_id
_entity_poly.type
_entity_poly.pdbx_seq_one_letter_code
_entity_poly.pdbx_strand_id
1 'polypeptide(L)'
;TLSIGERTEREYAALKRAGADRYLLRIETTNQQLYTKLHPGMSYQKRVRCLEDLKALGYETGTGCLIGLPGQTREMLTADLIFFKKLDADMIGMGPFIPCPGTPLENETGGQVDTVLKMMALARLLLPTINMPATTALGIKDSAGYEKGLSCGANVIMPNIGGNQYRKRYAIYPGKGEGSISLEGDLERIKSLLVQLGRTVGRDYGNRKGRAL
;
A
#
# COMPACT_ATOMS: atom_id res chain seq x y z
N THR A 1 -7.79 -11.69 -1.90
CA THR A 1 -6.59 -10.93 -1.47
C THR A 1 -6.38 -11.09 0.02
N LEU A 2 -5.15 -11.38 0.47
CA LEU A 2 -4.77 -11.46 1.88
C LEU A 2 -3.74 -10.38 2.24
N SER A 3 -3.69 -9.98 3.51
CA SER A 3 -2.74 -9.00 4.05
C SER A 3 -2.49 -9.28 5.54
N ILE A 4 -1.90 -10.44 5.85
CA ILE A 4 -1.83 -10.99 7.22
C ILE A 4 -0.39 -11.17 7.73
N GLY A 5 0.54 -10.36 7.21
CA GLY A 5 1.92 -10.27 7.68
C GLY A 5 2.87 -11.33 7.10
N GLU A 6 3.99 -11.54 7.79
CA GLU A 6 4.99 -12.55 7.45
C GLU A 6 4.51 -13.95 7.87
N ARG A 7 4.68 -14.93 6.97
CA ARG A 7 4.39 -16.35 7.21
C ARG A 7 5.53 -17.19 6.66
N THR A 8 5.49 -18.49 6.97
CA THR A 8 6.35 -19.48 6.33
C THR A 8 5.88 -19.75 4.89
N GLU A 9 6.80 -20.17 4.03
CA GLU A 9 6.48 -20.60 2.67
C GLU A 9 5.37 -21.67 2.64
N ARG A 10 5.40 -22.63 3.58
CA ARG A 10 4.37 -23.67 3.71
C ARG A 10 2.99 -23.09 3.97
N GLU A 11 2.88 -22.09 4.83
CA GLU A 11 1.60 -21.40 5.09
C GLU A 11 1.13 -20.64 3.86
N TYR A 12 2.03 -19.93 3.16
CA TYR A 12 1.69 -19.28 1.89
C TYR A 12 1.20 -20.31 0.85
N ALA A 13 1.88 -21.44 0.68
CA ALA A 13 1.45 -22.49 -0.25
C ALA A 13 0.08 -23.09 0.15
N ALA A 14 -0.19 -23.24 1.44
CA ALA A 14 -1.50 -23.67 1.92
C ALA A 14 -2.60 -22.64 1.59
N LEU A 15 -2.35 -21.36 1.82
CA LEU A 15 -3.29 -20.28 1.49
C LEU A 15 -3.52 -20.17 -0.04
N LYS A 16 -2.48 -20.39 -0.85
CA LYS A 16 -2.59 -20.38 -2.32
C LYS A 16 -3.47 -21.52 -2.81
N ARG A 17 -3.25 -22.74 -2.29
CA ARG A 17 -4.09 -23.91 -2.58
C ARG A 17 -5.53 -23.73 -2.12
N ALA A 18 -5.76 -22.97 -1.05
CA ALA A 18 -7.10 -22.62 -0.58
C ALA A 18 -7.81 -21.55 -1.45
N GLY A 19 -7.14 -21.01 -2.49
CA GLY A 19 -7.73 -20.08 -3.44
C GLY A 19 -7.34 -18.61 -3.25
N ALA A 20 -6.30 -18.30 -2.46
CA ALA A 20 -5.86 -16.91 -2.34
C ALA A 20 -5.14 -16.41 -3.60
N ASP A 21 -5.70 -15.42 -4.28
CA ASP A 21 -5.12 -14.88 -5.54
C ASP A 21 -3.93 -13.94 -5.31
N ARG A 22 -4.11 -13.00 -4.38
CA ARG A 22 -3.18 -11.88 -4.13
C ARG A 22 -2.76 -11.84 -2.67
N TYR A 23 -1.56 -11.34 -2.42
CA TYR A 23 -1.05 -11.10 -1.07
C TYR A 23 -0.39 -9.72 -0.97
N LEU A 24 -0.75 -8.94 0.05
CA LEU A 24 -0.15 -7.63 0.32
C LEU A 24 0.84 -7.75 1.47
N LEU A 25 2.10 -7.43 1.19
CA LEU A 25 3.15 -7.35 2.18
C LEU A 25 4.09 -6.20 1.78
N ARG A 26 3.94 -5.05 2.41
CA ARG A 26 4.85 -3.93 2.14
C ARG A 26 6.26 -4.30 2.62
N ILE A 27 7.26 -3.86 1.86
CA ILE A 27 8.67 -3.92 2.29
C ILE A 27 8.94 -2.86 3.36
N GLU A 28 8.06 -1.84 3.44
CA GLU A 28 8.12 -0.68 4.34
C GLU A 28 9.27 0.26 4.04
N THR A 29 10.50 -0.26 3.98
CA THR A 29 11.70 0.38 3.43
C THR A 29 12.74 -0.68 3.06
N THR A 30 13.46 -0.46 1.96
CA THR A 30 14.58 -1.31 1.53
C THR A 30 15.89 -1.02 2.24
N ASN A 31 15.96 0.07 3.00
CA ASN A 31 17.13 0.35 3.83
C ASN A 31 17.11 -0.56 5.07
N GLN A 32 18.02 -1.53 5.14
CA GLN A 32 18.06 -2.52 6.21
C GLN A 32 18.27 -1.91 7.61
N GLN A 33 19.07 -0.84 7.73
CA GLN A 33 19.33 -0.19 9.01
C GLN A 33 18.05 0.51 9.52
N LEU A 34 17.39 1.27 8.65
CA LEU A 34 16.12 1.93 8.95
C LEU A 34 15.01 0.91 9.23
N TYR A 35 14.93 -0.17 8.44
CA TYR A 35 13.97 -1.25 8.66
C TYR A 35 14.13 -1.86 10.06
N THR A 36 15.36 -2.23 10.43
CA THR A 36 15.67 -2.83 11.75
C THR A 36 15.34 -1.87 12.89
N LYS A 37 15.63 -0.58 12.74
CA LYS A 37 15.31 0.44 13.74
C LYS A 37 13.80 0.57 13.97
N LEU A 38 13.01 0.50 12.91
CA LEU A 38 11.56 0.71 12.97
C LEU A 38 10.74 -0.56 13.23
N HIS A 39 11.35 -1.73 13.07
CA HIS A 39 10.71 -3.03 13.30
C HIS A 39 11.54 -3.87 14.28
N PRO A 40 11.62 -3.47 15.56
CA PRO A 40 12.40 -4.20 16.55
C PRO A 40 11.91 -5.65 16.65
N GLY A 41 12.84 -6.61 16.57
CA GLY A 41 12.55 -8.05 16.59
C GLY A 41 12.18 -8.66 15.22
N MET A 42 12.09 -7.85 14.16
CA MET A 42 11.85 -8.32 12.79
C MET A 42 13.14 -8.30 11.97
N SER A 43 13.17 -9.05 10.85
CA SER A 43 14.31 -9.11 9.95
C SER A 43 13.96 -8.60 8.56
N TYR A 44 14.80 -7.70 8.03
CA TYR A 44 14.70 -7.23 6.66
C TYR A 44 14.83 -8.39 5.65
N GLN A 45 15.80 -9.28 5.84
CA GLN A 45 16.00 -10.46 4.99
C GLN A 45 14.77 -11.37 4.99
N LYS A 46 14.18 -11.59 6.17
CA LYS A 46 12.95 -12.39 6.31
C LYS A 46 11.78 -11.77 5.54
N ARG A 47 11.65 -10.43 5.56
CA ARG A 47 10.64 -9.69 4.80
C ARG A 47 10.84 -9.84 3.30
N VAL A 48 12.07 -9.67 2.82
CA VAL A 48 12.42 -9.87 1.40
C VAL A 48 12.11 -11.30 0.96
N ARG A 49 12.55 -12.30 1.73
CA ARG A 49 12.25 -13.70 1.45
C ARG A 49 10.74 -13.98 1.41
N CYS A 50 9.93 -13.40 2.32
CA CYS A 50 8.48 -13.53 2.23
C CYS A 50 7.92 -13.05 0.88
N LEU A 51 8.44 -11.92 0.37
CA LEU A 51 8.00 -11.36 -0.91
C LEU A 51 8.41 -12.25 -2.09
N GLU A 52 9.61 -12.81 -2.04
CA GLU A 52 10.11 -13.77 -3.03
C GLU A 52 9.30 -15.07 -3.01
N ASP A 53 9.03 -15.64 -1.83
CA ASP A 53 8.17 -16.82 -1.66
C ASP A 53 6.78 -16.59 -2.28
N LEU A 54 6.17 -15.44 -2.00
CA LEU A 54 4.86 -15.07 -2.55
C LEU A 54 4.91 -14.98 -4.09
N LYS A 55 5.96 -14.36 -4.66
CA LYS A 55 6.14 -14.31 -6.13
C LYS A 55 6.33 -15.71 -6.70
N ALA A 56 7.18 -16.53 -6.10
CA ALA A 56 7.47 -17.89 -6.55
C ALA A 56 6.23 -18.80 -6.52
N LEU A 57 5.36 -18.64 -5.52
CA LEU A 57 4.09 -19.37 -5.41
C LEU A 57 2.99 -18.83 -6.35
N GLY A 58 3.30 -17.85 -7.20
CA GLY A 58 2.37 -17.34 -8.22
C GLY A 58 1.24 -16.47 -7.66
N TYR A 59 1.44 -15.81 -6.51
CA TYR A 59 0.54 -14.73 -6.10
C TYR A 59 0.68 -13.53 -7.05
N GLU A 60 -0.39 -12.74 -7.16
CA GLU A 60 -0.17 -11.31 -7.42
C GLU A 60 0.37 -10.70 -6.13
N THR A 61 1.68 -10.42 -6.13
CA THR A 61 2.39 -9.98 -4.93
C THR A 61 2.38 -8.46 -4.88
N GLY A 62 1.66 -7.94 -3.90
CA GLY A 62 1.62 -6.53 -3.57
C GLY A 62 2.68 -6.17 -2.53
N THR A 63 3.44 -5.11 -2.80
CA THR A 63 4.39 -4.51 -1.86
C THR A 63 4.20 -3.00 -1.78
N GLY A 64 5.20 -2.26 -1.32
CA GLY A 64 5.20 -0.82 -1.19
C GLY A 64 5.98 -0.35 0.03
N CYS A 65 6.07 0.97 0.21
CA CYS A 65 6.80 1.59 1.31
C CYS A 65 5.99 2.70 2.00
N LEU A 66 6.44 3.07 3.19
CA LEU A 66 6.05 4.31 3.84
C LEU A 66 6.99 5.44 3.39
N ILE A 67 6.43 6.64 3.26
CA ILE A 67 7.15 7.82 2.78
C ILE A 67 7.18 8.88 3.88
N GLY A 68 8.37 9.40 4.17
CA GLY A 68 8.63 10.35 5.24
C GLY A 68 8.86 9.70 6.60
N LEU A 69 9.43 8.49 6.62
CA LEU A 69 9.92 7.88 7.85
C LEU A 69 11.11 8.69 8.43
N PRO A 70 11.29 8.75 9.75
CA PRO A 70 12.40 9.48 10.37
C PRO A 70 13.76 8.96 9.90
N GLY A 71 14.58 9.83 9.33
CA GLY A 71 15.89 9.47 8.76
C GLY A 71 15.84 8.85 7.36
N GLN A 72 14.67 8.79 6.71
CA GLN A 72 14.54 8.33 5.32
C GLN A 72 15.04 9.39 4.34
N THR A 73 15.92 9.00 3.42
CA THR A 73 16.46 9.90 2.39
C THR A 73 15.86 9.64 1.01
N ARG A 74 16.13 10.53 0.04
CA ARG A 74 15.68 10.37 -1.36
C ARG A 74 16.32 9.16 -2.03
N GLU A 75 17.56 8.84 -1.66
CA GLU A 75 18.30 7.67 -2.14
C GLU A 75 17.62 6.38 -1.65
N MET A 76 17.14 6.35 -0.40
CA MET A 76 16.37 5.22 0.13
C MET A 76 15.04 5.05 -0.62
N LEU A 77 14.32 6.15 -0.88
CA LEU A 77 13.09 6.12 -1.69
C LEU A 77 13.37 5.62 -3.12
N THR A 78 14.49 6.03 -3.71
CA THR A 78 14.90 5.56 -5.04
C THR A 78 15.24 4.07 -5.02
N ALA A 79 15.90 3.59 -3.96
CA ALA A 79 16.17 2.16 -3.76
C ALA A 79 14.87 1.34 -3.64
N ASP A 80 13.84 1.89 -2.98
CA ASP A 80 12.52 1.26 -2.91
C ASP A 80 11.91 1.08 -4.32
N LEU A 81 11.98 2.10 -5.18
CA LEU A 81 11.50 2.02 -6.57
C LEU A 81 12.25 0.95 -7.39
N ILE A 82 13.58 0.90 -7.23
CA ILE A 82 14.42 -0.11 -7.89
C ILE A 82 14.05 -1.52 -7.41
N PHE A 83 13.81 -1.69 -6.11
CA PHE A 83 13.37 -2.96 -5.54
C PHE A 83 12.03 -3.40 -6.09
N PHE A 84 11.04 -2.49 -6.18
CA PHE A 84 9.73 -2.82 -6.77
C PHE A 84 9.86 -3.33 -8.21
N LYS A 85 10.76 -2.71 -8.98
CA LYS A 85 11.03 -3.12 -10.36
C LYS A 85 11.73 -4.47 -10.42
N LYS A 86 12.73 -4.71 -9.57
CA LYS A 86 13.44 -6.00 -9.49
C LYS A 86 12.53 -7.16 -9.08
N LEU A 87 11.61 -6.92 -8.15
CA LEU A 87 10.61 -7.91 -7.72
C LEU A 87 9.54 -8.17 -8.79
N ASP A 88 9.44 -7.30 -9.81
CA ASP A 88 8.30 -7.19 -10.72
C ASP A 88 6.97 -7.18 -9.94
N ALA A 89 6.84 -6.26 -8.99
CA ALA A 89 5.68 -6.19 -8.11
C ALA A 89 4.38 -6.04 -8.90
N ASP A 90 3.32 -6.75 -8.49
CA ASP A 90 2.03 -6.69 -9.18
C ASP A 90 1.16 -5.54 -8.69
N MET A 91 1.39 -5.16 -7.43
CA MET A 91 0.74 -4.03 -6.80
C MET A 91 1.71 -3.26 -5.91
N ILE A 92 1.64 -1.93 -5.94
CA ILE A 92 2.50 -1.07 -5.11
C ILE A 92 1.65 -0.10 -4.32
N GLY A 93 1.50 -0.36 -3.02
CA GLY A 93 0.82 0.54 -2.09
C GLY A 93 1.79 1.46 -1.37
N MET A 94 1.79 2.74 -1.75
CA MET A 94 2.58 3.79 -1.08
C MET A 94 1.67 4.74 -0.32
N GLY A 95 2.16 5.24 0.82
CA GLY A 95 1.43 6.22 1.60
C GLY A 95 2.37 7.01 2.51
N PRO A 96 1.92 8.20 2.95
CA PRO A 96 2.69 8.97 3.91
C PRO A 96 2.78 8.20 5.24
N PHE A 97 3.93 8.28 5.89
CA PHE A 97 4.01 8.01 7.31
C PHE A 97 3.17 9.05 8.05
N ILE A 98 2.29 8.59 8.95
CA ILE A 98 1.47 9.46 9.79
C ILE A 98 1.86 9.15 11.25
N PRO A 99 2.47 10.11 11.96
CA PRO A 99 2.77 9.98 13.38
C PRO A 99 1.51 9.60 14.16
N CYS A 100 1.64 8.61 15.04
CA CYS A 100 0.52 8.10 15.82
C CYS A 100 0.75 8.39 17.30
N PRO A 101 -0.22 9.02 18.00
CA PRO A 101 -0.16 9.22 19.44
C PRO A 101 0.07 7.90 20.19
N GLY A 102 0.91 7.93 21.23
CA GLY A 102 1.25 6.75 22.03
C GLY A 102 2.25 5.81 21.38
N THR A 103 2.88 6.21 20.28
CA THR A 103 3.98 5.47 19.65
C THR A 103 5.30 6.22 19.84
N PRO A 104 6.47 5.54 19.80
CA PRO A 104 7.77 6.22 19.91
C PRO A 104 8.03 7.30 18.85
N LEU A 105 7.22 7.34 17.78
CA LEU A 105 7.35 8.27 16.65
C LEU A 105 6.23 9.33 16.62
N GLU A 106 5.52 9.54 17.72
CA GLU A 106 4.36 10.45 17.76
C GLU A 106 4.71 11.91 17.45
N ASN A 107 5.94 12.35 17.76
CA ASN A 107 6.40 13.73 17.60
C ASN A 107 7.15 13.99 16.28
N GLU A 108 7.17 13.00 15.39
CA GLU A 108 7.84 13.11 14.09
C GLU A 108 7.01 13.93 13.10
N THR A 109 7.62 14.46 12.03
CA THR A 109 6.92 15.33 11.07
C THR A 109 5.90 14.58 10.19
N GLY A 110 6.18 13.31 9.87
CA GLY A 110 5.40 12.53 8.92
C GLY A 110 5.71 12.81 7.45
N GLY A 111 5.06 12.05 6.58
CA GLY A 111 5.18 12.12 5.14
C GLY A 111 4.48 13.30 4.49
N GLN A 112 5.18 13.93 3.54
CA GLN A 112 4.64 15.01 2.71
C GLN A 112 3.89 14.45 1.50
N VAL A 113 2.69 14.97 1.25
CA VAL A 113 1.80 14.57 0.14
C VAL A 113 2.53 14.63 -1.20
N ASP A 114 3.24 15.72 -1.49
CA ASP A 114 3.98 15.89 -2.74
C ASP A 114 5.05 14.82 -2.96
N THR A 115 5.70 14.35 -1.90
CA THR A 115 6.72 13.29 -2.00
C THR A 115 6.05 11.95 -2.31
N VAL A 116 4.88 11.69 -1.71
CA VAL A 116 4.06 10.51 -2.02
C VAL A 116 3.62 10.51 -3.48
N LEU A 117 3.09 11.63 -3.98
CA LEU A 117 2.64 11.76 -5.37
C LEU A 117 3.80 11.61 -6.37
N LYS A 118 4.99 12.16 -6.06
CA LYS A 118 6.19 11.96 -6.88
C LYS A 118 6.62 10.49 -6.94
N MET A 119 6.62 9.80 -5.80
CA MET A 119 6.91 8.36 -5.74
C MET A 119 5.89 7.53 -6.53
N MET A 120 4.60 7.86 -6.44
CA MET A 120 3.53 7.24 -7.23
C MET A 120 3.75 7.42 -8.74
N ALA A 121 4.03 8.64 -9.18
CA ALA A 121 4.27 8.93 -10.59
C ALA A 121 5.50 8.17 -11.11
N LEU A 122 6.61 8.17 -10.37
CA LEU A 122 7.83 7.45 -10.74
C LEU A 122 7.61 5.93 -10.79
N ALA A 123 6.91 5.35 -9.81
CA ALA A 123 6.58 3.94 -9.81
C ALA A 123 5.71 3.55 -11.02
N ARG A 124 4.72 4.38 -11.38
CA ARG A 124 3.89 4.16 -12.58
C ARG A 124 4.73 4.20 -13.86
N LEU A 125 5.67 5.13 -13.98
CA LEU A 125 6.54 5.21 -15.15
C LEU A 125 7.50 4.01 -15.23
N LEU A 126 8.04 3.56 -14.11
CA LEU A 126 8.94 2.40 -14.05
C LEU A 126 8.23 1.06 -14.30
N LEU A 127 6.97 0.96 -13.89
CA LEU A 127 6.16 -0.25 -13.93
C LEU A 127 4.75 0.09 -14.46
N PRO A 128 4.57 0.27 -15.78
CA PRO A 128 3.35 0.84 -16.37
C PRO A 128 2.07 0.05 -16.11
N THR A 129 2.16 -1.26 -15.86
CA THR A 129 1.01 -2.16 -15.78
C THR A 129 0.51 -2.47 -14.38
N ILE A 130 1.21 -2.02 -13.33
CA ILE A 130 0.89 -2.40 -11.96
C ILE A 130 -0.46 -1.88 -11.50
N ASN A 131 -1.03 -2.57 -10.51
CA ASN A 131 -2.08 -2.00 -9.70
C ASN A 131 -1.48 -1.09 -8.63
N MET A 132 -2.03 0.10 -8.46
CA MET A 132 -1.54 1.08 -7.50
C MET A 132 -2.71 1.72 -6.79
N PRO A 133 -2.89 1.49 -5.47
CA PRO A 133 -3.95 2.13 -4.71
C PRO A 133 -3.63 3.60 -4.42
N ALA A 134 -4.64 4.46 -4.60
CA ALA A 134 -4.71 5.74 -3.89
C ALA A 134 -5.09 5.42 -2.44
N THR A 135 -4.13 5.53 -1.52
CA THR A 135 -4.30 4.98 -0.17
C THR A 135 -5.13 5.89 0.73
N THR A 136 -5.85 5.29 1.69
CA THR A 136 -6.62 6.06 2.69
C THR A 136 -5.73 7.02 3.48
N ALA A 137 -4.45 6.68 3.73
CA ALA A 137 -3.49 7.57 4.39
C ALA A 137 -3.28 8.88 3.60
N LEU A 138 -3.23 8.81 2.26
CA LEU A 138 -3.15 9.99 1.41
C LEU A 138 -4.42 10.84 1.51
N GLY A 139 -5.60 10.22 1.50
CA GLY A 139 -6.89 10.90 1.67
C GLY A 139 -7.13 11.50 3.06
N ILE A 140 -6.42 11.02 4.10
CA ILE A 140 -6.45 11.62 5.44
C ILE A 140 -5.48 12.80 5.54
N LYS A 141 -4.31 12.70 4.90
CA LYS A 141 -3.31 13.77 4.90
C LYS A 141 -3.72 14.96 4.02
N ASP A 142 -4.56 14.71 3.01
CA ASP A 142 -5.08 15.70 2.06
C ASP A 142 -6.51 15.31 1.66
N SER A 143 -7.46 16.24 1.79
CA SER A 143 -8.87 16.00 1.41
C SER A 143 -9.04 15.68 -0.08
N ALA A 144 -8.14 16.17 -0.93
CA ALA A 144 -8.05 15.83 -2.36
C ALA A 144 -7.16 14.62 -2.62
N GLY A 145 -6.72 13.87 -1.60
CA GLY A 145 -5.72 12.81 -1.72
C GLY A 145 -6.10 11.67 -2.65
N TYR A 146 -7.38 11.27 -2.70
CA TYR A 146 -7.83 10.27 -3.68
C TYR A 146 -7.79 10.80 -5.11
N GLU A 147 -8.24 12.03 -5.33
CA GLU A 147 -8.16 12.68 -6.64
C GLU A 147 -6.72 12.79 -7.12
N LYS A 148 -5.85 13.40 -6.30
CA LYS A 148 -4.43 13.57 -6.61
C LYS A 148 -3.74 12.22 -6.86
N GLY A 149 -4.02 11.22 -6.02
CA GLY A 149 -3.47 9.87 -6.19
C GLY A 149 -3.86 9.23 -7.52
N LEU A 150 -5.15 9.28 -7.88
CA LEU A 150 -5.66 8.76 -9.16
C LEU A 150 -5.06 9.53 -10.35
N SER A 151 -4.85 10.83 -10.22
CA SER A 151 -4.23 11.68 -11.25
C SER A 151 -2.71 11.50 -11.34
N CYS A 152 -2.06 10.91 -10.34
CA CYS A 152 -0.61 10.65 -10.28
C CYS A 152 -0.25 9.16 -10.40
N GLY A 153 -1.09 8.37 -11.09
CA GLY A 153 -0.75 7.01 -11.51
C GLY A 153 -1.46 5.89 -10.74
N ALA A 154 -2.24 6.19 -9.70
CA ALA A 154 -3.09 5.19 -9.07
C ALA A 154 -4.25 4.77 -9.98
N ASN A 155 -4.66 3.51 -9.85
CA ASN A 155 -5.80 2.91 -10.55
C ASN A 155 -6.67 2.04 -9.64
N VAL A 156 -6.41 2.05 -8.33
CA VAL A 156 -7.15 1.27 -7.33
C VAL A 156 -7.60 2.18 -6.18
N ILE A 157 -8.79 1.96 -5.64
CA ILE A 157 -9.25 2.48 -4.34
C ILE A 157 -9.67 1.29 -3.48
N MET A 158 -9.35 1.34 -2.19
CA MET A 158 -9.69 0.28 -1.22
C MET A 158 -10.67 0.82 -0.18
N PRO A 159 -12.00 0.76 -0.42
CA PRO A 159 -12.98 1.22 0.55
C PRO A 159 -12.95 0.36 1.83
N ASN A 160 -13.26 0.98 2.97
CA ASN A 160 -13.27 0.26 4.25
C ASN A 160 -14.61 -0.48 4.44
N ILE A 161 -14.56 -1.81 4.38
CA ILE A 161 -15.72 -2.70 4.56
C ILE A 161 -15.92 -3.20 5.99
N GLY A 162 -15.03 -2.86 6.93
CA GLY A 162 -15.08 -3.38 8.30
C GLY A 162 -16.37 -2.97 9.03
N GLY A 163 -16.90 -3.80 9.92
CA GLY A 163 -18.08 -3.46 10.72
C GLY A 163 -17.84 -2.23 11.61
N ASN A 164 -18.83 -1.34 11.70
CA ASN A 164 -18.71 -0.04 12.40
C ASN A 164 -18.14 -0.16 13.82
N GLN A 165 -18.47 -1.23 14.55
CA GLN A 165 -18.02 -1.48 15.92
C GLN A 165 -16.50 -1.73 16.06
N TYR A 166 -15.83 -2.20 15.01
CA TYR A 166 -14.40 -2.50 15.03
C TYR A 166 -13.55 -1.48 14.26
N ARG A 167 -14.15 -0.66 13.40
CA ARG A 167 -13.43 0.32 12.55
C ARG A 167 -12.50 1.22 13.37
N LYS A 168 -13.02 1.80 14.46
CA LYS A 168 -12.24 2.70 15.34
C LYS A 168 -11.11 1.98 16.09
N ARG A 169 -11.21 0.66 16.28
CA ARG A 169 -10.16 -0.14 16.94
C ARG A 169 -9.01 -0.48 15.99
N TYR A 170 -9.25 -0.44 14.68
CA TYR A 170 -8.22 -0.66 13.66
C TYR A 170 -7.50 0.64 13.30
N ALA A 171 -6.92 1.28 14.31
CA ALA A 171 -6.28 2.59 14.24
C ALA A 171 -4.76 2.46 13.99
N ILE A 172 -4.37 2.14 12.74
CA ILE A 172 -2.94 2.09 12.36
C ILE A 172 -2.29 3.48 12.47
N TYR A 173 -3.08 4.55 12.31
CA TYR A 173 -2.70 5.96 12.44
C TYR A 173 -3.98 6.79 12.70
N PRO A 174 -3.87 7.99 13.31
CA PRO A 174 -5.03 8.84 13.62
C PRO A 174 -5.83 9.24 12.37
N GLY A 175 -7.13 9.50 12.53
CA GLY A 175 -8.05 9.78 11.42
C GLY A 175 -8.56 8.54 10.69
N LYS A 176 -7.91 7.37 10.84
CA LYS A 176 -8.35 6.14 10.18
C LYS A 176 -9.57 5.54 10.87
N GLY A 177 -10.63 5.34 10.09
CA GLY A 177 -11.89 4.77 10.60
C GLY A 177 -12.72 5.76 11.42
N GLU A 178 -12.30 7.03 11.46
CA GLU A 178 -13.12 8.14 11.93
C GLU A 178 -14.17 8.51 10.86
N GLY A 179 -15.33 8.99 11.33
CA GLY A 179 -16.51 9.21 10.48
C GLY A 179 -17.52 8.05 10.52
N SER A 180 -18.81 8.40 10.52
CA SER A 180 -19.94 7.46 10.55
C SER A 180 -20.52 7.23 9.16
N ILE A 181 -19.67 7.05 8.15
CA ILE A 181 -20.13 6.83 6.77
C ILE A 181 -20.42 5.34 6.58
N SER A 182 -21.64 5.00 6.17
CA SER A 182 -22.00 3.62 5.80
C SER A 182 -21.15 3.16 4.62
N LEU A 183 -21.00 1.84 4.44
CA LEU A 183 -20.23 1.33 3.29
C LEU A 183 -20.85 1.82 1.97
N GLU A 184 -22.18 1.84 1.88
CA GLU A 184 -22.92 2.33 0.73
C GLU A 184 -22.59 3.81 0.46
N GLY A 185 -22.58 4.64 1.50
CA GLY A 185 -22.24 6.07 1.36
C GLY A 185 -20.80 6.29 0.89
N ASP A 186 -19.84 5.51 1.39
CA ASP A 186 -18.44 5.63 0.94
C ASP A 186 -18.28 5.17 -0.51
N LEU A 187 -18.98 4.09 -0.91
CA LEU A 187 -18.99 3.62 -2.29
C LEU A 187 -19.61 4.63 -3.26
N GLU A 188 -20.75 5.25 -2.90
CA GLU A 188 -21.37 6.27 -3.75
C GLU A 188 -20.49 7.52 -3.90
N ARG A 189 -19.81 7.94 -2.83
CA ARG A 189 -18.82 9.03 -2.89
C ARG A 189 -17.65 8.68 -3.81
N ILE A 190 -17.11 7.47 -3.70
CA ILE A 190 -16.03 6.99 -4.59
C ILE A 190 -16.50 6.95 -6.04
N LYS A 191 -17.69 6.41 -6.33
CA LYS A 191 -18.25 6.38 -7.70
C LYS A 191 -18.41 7.79 -8.28
N SER A 192 -18.92 8.73 -7.47
CA SER A 192 -19.11 10.13 -7.86
C SER A 192 -17.78 10.79 -8.21
N LEU A 193 -16.75 10.58 -7.37
CA LEU A 193 -15.38 11.04 -7.66
C LEU A 193 -14.85 10.46 -8.97
N LEU A 194 -15.04 9.16 -9.22
CA LEU A 194 -14.57 8.54 -10.47
C LEU A 194 -15.24 9.15 -11.69
N VAL A 195 -16.55 9.42 -11.64
CA VAL A 195 -17.29 10.08 -12.73
C VAL A 195 -16.75 11.50 -12.97
N GLN A 196 -16.52 12.27 -11.91
CA GLN A 196 -15.95 13.63 -12.01
C GLN A 196 -14.57 13.64 -12.68
N LEU A 197 -13.75 12.60 -12.43
CA LEU A 197 -12.44 12.44 -13.04
C LEU A 197 -12.45 11.78 -14.42
N GLY A 198 -13.64 11.53 -15.00
CA GLY A 198 -13.77 10.84 -16.28
C GLY A 198 -13.29 9.38 -16.26
N ARG A 199 -13.34 8.72 -15.09
CA ARG A 199 -12.91 7.33 -14.88
C ARG A 199 -14.12 6.40 -14.72
N THR A 200 -13.87 5.11 -14.89
CA THR A 200 -14.89 4.06 -14.75
C THR A 200 -14.52 3.03 -13.70
N VAL A 201 -15.52 2.45 -13.04
CA VAL A 201 -15.34 1.31 -12.14
C VAL A 201 -14.96 0.06 -12.96
N GLY A 202 -13.96 -0.69 -12.50
CA GLY A 202 -13.56 -1.95 -13.11
C GLY A 202 -14.70 -2.98 -13.10
N ARG A 203 -14.80 -3.77 -14.17
CA ARG A 203 -15.88 -4.78 -14.37
C ARG A 203 -15.41 -6.23 -14.20
N ASP A 204 -14.09 -6.43 -14.08
CA ASP A 204 -13.47 -7.73 -13.81
C ASP A 204 -12.81 -7.70 -12.42
N TYR A 205 -12.09 -8.76 -12.05
CA TYR A 205 -11.40 -8.83 -10.77
C TYR A 205 -10.29 -7.77 -10.60
N GLY A 206 -9.89 -7.08 -11.67
CA GLY A 206 -8.84 -6.07 -11.66
C GLY A 206 -7.43 -6.63 -11.51
N ASN A 207 -7.18 -7.85 -12.00
CA ASN A 207 -5.83 -8.46 -12.03
C ASN A 207 -4.86 -7.60 -12.85
N ARG A 208 -3.56 -7.69 -12.55
CA ARG A 208 -2.52 -6.99 -13.32
C ARG A 208 -2.52 -7.54 -14.75
N LYS A 209 -2.68 -6.65 -15.73
CA LYS A 209 -2.67 -7.01 -17.17
C LYS A 209 -1.27 -6.80 -17.74
N GLY A 210 -0.83 -7.65 -18.67
CA GLY A 210 0.47 -7.47 -19.34
C GLY A 210 1.69 -7.72 -18.44
N ARG A 211 1.70 -8.81 -17.67
CA ARG A 211 2.96 -9.37 -17.15
C ARG A 211 3.83 -9.72 -18.35
N ALA A 212 5.11 -9.34 -18.32
CA ALA A 212 6.09 -9.98 -19.19
C ALA A 212 6.19 -11.45 -18.73
N LEU A 213 5.93 -12.39 -19.63
CA LEU A 213 6.12 -13.82 -19.39
C LEU A 213 7.61 -14.15 -19.28
#